data_AF-A0A0N1IM57-F1
#
_entry.id   AF-A0A0N1IM57-F1
#
_cell.length_a   1.000
_cell.length_b   1.000
_cell.length_c   1.000
_cell.angle_alpha   90.00
_cell.angle_beta   90.00
_cell.angle_gamma   90.00
#
_symmetry.space_group_name_H-M   'P 1'
#
loop_
_entity.id
_entity.type
_entity.pdbx_description
1 polymer ?
#
loop_
_entity_poly.entity_id
_entity_poly.type
_entity_poly.pdbx_seq_one_letter_code
_entity_poly.pdbx_strand_id
1 'polypeptide(L)'
;MILNLQDFIIRYYMFRCRFAEMPWPFLKCSKRHLVLHMDINKTIIQVDQAGGRTLDDVLNSNVAANVYGLIDSKDNRWKALYGPFDKTVTSLPSSAGELITYDAYIDRLYCEPPGMQELPKQEKDAVWKTVSNLRRQATGKFTHTGEPGEAYAPLVELQRQHLKCGDEYYHIIPSFFKLINNLSELDMPFTLIFRTFGSDLGSVLQEWRSFVQGEHICKPAGPILQRMRDNYREPLCGSIYRNADEIYICYGPQVSLSALLGPRFEETHSEKVLEHLRRLPGCTSACETSFADLNDNIVHYFAGSNNVGGLVDYYPNWAQGAERRTGGKVFPVPLRDPNSYYVFFDDNIFMGDERSIVDLRETGSSESILDPEIERKYCVPANAFKAIVDDNYFVDELRECLTLQSGNAL
;
A
#
# COMPACT_ATOMS: atom_id res chain seq x y z
N MET A 1 21.38 27.87 -1.53
CA MET A 1 21.20 28.51 -0.21
C MET A 1 21.08 27.37 0.79
N ILE A 2 22.15 27.08 1.52
CA ILE A 2 22.22 25.93 2.44
C ILE A 2 21.38 26.30 3.66
N LEU A 3 20.14 25.81 3.72
CA LEU A 3 19.31 25.92 4.92
C LEU A 3 19.71 24.80 5.87
N ASN A 4 20.06 25.18 7.10
CA ASN A 4 20.42 24.28 8.19
C ASN A 4 19.26 23.29 8.46
N LEU A 5 19.56 21.99 8.58
CA LEU A 5 18.59 20.92 8.84
C LEU A 5 17.71 21.22 10.08
N GLN A 6 18.25 21.93 11.08
CA GLN A 6 17.48 22.38 12.24
C GLN A 6 16.42 23.44 11.92
N ASP A 7 16.73 24.43 11.07
CA ASP A 7 15.76 25.45 10.64
C ASP A 7 14.66 24.85 9.75
N PHE A 8 14.98 23.78 9.03
CA PHE A 8 14.06 23.02 8.19
C PHE A 8 13.06 22.21 9.04
N ILE A 9 13.53 21.49 10.05
CA ILE A 9 12.68 20.72 10.99
C ILE A 9 11.76 21.66 11.77
N ILE A 10 12.28 22.77 12.30
CA ILE A 10 11.48 23.71 13.10
C ILE A 10 10.34 24.35 12.28
N ARG A 11 10.58 24.69 11.00
CA ARG A 11 9.53 25.25 10.13
C ARG A 11 8.47 24.22 9.74
N TYR A 12 8.85 22.95 9.56
CA TYR A 12 7.92 21.86 9.29
C TYR A 12 6.96 21.64 10.46
N TYR A 13 7.47 21.55 11.70
CA TYR A 13 6.64 21.41 12.90
C TYR A 13 5.74 22.64 13.17
N MET A 14 6.26 23.86 12.99
CA MET A 14 5.51 25.09 13.23
C MET A 14 4.32 25.32 12.28
N PHE A 15 4.36 24.79 11.05
CA PHE A 15 3.26 24.96 10.09
C PHE A 15 2.07 24.03 10.39
N ARG A 16 2.31 22.84 10.94
CA ARG A 16 1.25 21.85 11.24
C ARG A 16 0.66 21.92 12.65
N CYS A 17 1.32 22.56 13.62
CA CYS A 17 0.72 22.82 14.93
C CYS A 17 -0.54 23.72 14.89
N ARG A 18 -0.94 24.26 13.73
CA ARG A 18 -2.19 25.04 13.59
C ARG A 18 -3.42 24.23 13.16
N PHE A 19 -3.28 22.93 12.88
CA PHE A 19 -4.42 22.07 12.47
C PHE A 19 -4.60 20.82 13.36
N ALA A 20 -3.78 20.64 14.40
CA ALA A 20 -3.81 19.48 15.29
C ALA A 20 -4.95 19.49 16.33
N GLU A 21 -5.92 20.41 16.26
CA GLU A 21 -7.00 20.54 17.25
C GLU A 21 -8.39 20.73 16.62
N MET A 22 -8.70 20.01 15.54
CA MET A 22 -10.11 19.71 15.24
C MET A 22 -10.39 18.24 15.57
N PRO A 23 -11.07 17.93 16.68
CA PRO A 23 -11.40 16.57 17.06
C PRO A 23 -12.27 15.93 15.97
N TRP A 24 -12.33 14.59 15.91
CA TRP A 24 -13.13 13.75 15.00
C TRP A 24 -14.64 13.71 15.38
N PRO A 25 -15.45 14.79 15.30
CA PRO A 25 -16.70 14.85 16.05
C PRO A 25 -17.79 14.04 15.32
N PHE A 26 -17.67 13.91 13.99
CA PHE A 26 -18.62 13.21 13.12
C PHE A 26 -18.50 11.68 13.24
N LEU A 27 -17.29 11.15 13.48
CA LEU A 27 -17.06 9.71 13.56
C LEU A 27 -17.24 9.14 14.97
N LYS A 28 -17.15 9.99 16.01
CA LYS A 28 -17.42 9.58 17.41
C LYS A 28 -18.84 9.02 17.63
N CYS A 29 -19.76 9.28 16.70
CA CYS A 29 -21.15 8.81 16.74
C CYS A 29 -21.49 7.76 15.66
N SER A 30 -20.57 7.42 14.76
CA SER A 30 -20.84 6.42 13.72
C SER A 30 -20.69 5.02 14.30
N LYS A 31 -21.77 4.22 14.25
CA LYS A 31 -21.74 2.80 14.63
C LYS A 31 -21.28 1.88 13.50
N ARG A 32 -20.84 2.45 12.38
CA ARG A 32 -20.42 1.65 11.22
C ARG A 32 -19.11 0.92 11.50
N HIS A 33 -19.03 -0.31 11.04
CA HIS A 33 -17.82 -1.12 11.12
C HIS A 33 -16.83 -0.70 10.04
N LEU A 34 -15.54 -0.56 10.35
CA LEU A 34 -14.51 -0.25 9.35
C LEU A 34 -13.83 -1.53 8.86
N VAL A 35 -13.87 -1.83 7.57
CA VAL A 35 -13.06 -2.88 6.94
C VAL A 35 -11.87 -2.23 6.27
N LEU A 36 -10.68 -2.46 6.83
CA LEU A 36 -9.42 -1.86 6.42
C LEU A 36 -8.51 -2.92 5.81
N HIS A 37 -8.27 -2.83 4.51
CA HIS A 37 -7.23 -3.56 3.81
C HIS A 37 -5.95 -2.70 3.80
N MET A 38 -4.86 -3.28 4.29
CA MET A 38 -3.58 -2.60 4.40
C MET A 38 -2.53 -3.41 3.66
N ASP A 39 -2.04 -2.90 2.54
CA ASP A 39 -0.82 -3.45 1.95
C ASP A 39 0.36 -3.36 2.92
N ILE A 40 1.30 -4.29 2.78
CA ILE A 40 2.50 -4.37 3.61
C ILE A 40 3.65 -3.56 3.01
N ASN A 41 4.17 -3.97 1.85
CA ASN A 41 5.46 -3.52 1.33
C ASN A 41 5.39 -2.10 0.77
N LYS A 42 6.31 -1.21 1.18
CA LYS A 42 6.33 0.23 0.81
C LYS A 42 5.09 1.02 1.25
N THR A 43 4.07 0.37 1.79
CA THR A 43 2.93 0.97 2.50
C THR A 43 3.21 1.13 4.00
N ILE A 44 3.39 0.04 4.76
CA ILE A 44 3.67 0.08 6.20
C ILE A 44 5.06 -0.42 6.60
N ILE A 45 5.77 -1.14 5.73
CA ILE A 45 7.18 -1.50 5.92
C ILE A 45 8.04 -0.90 4.81
N GLN A 46 9.25 -0.44 5.16
CA GLN A 46 10.16 0.26 4.24
C GLN A 46 11.38 -0.60 3.86
N VAL A 47 11.18 -1.92 3.84
CA VAL A 47 12.16 -2.92 3.44
C VAL A 47 11.50 -3.88 2.46
N ASP A 48 12.16 -4.16 1.35
CA ASP A 48 11.71 -5.13 0.34
C ASP A 48 12.76 -6.24 0.19
N GLN A 49 12.64 -7.27 1.05
CA GLN A 49 13.55 -8.42 1.02
C GLN A 49 13.38 -9.24 -0.26
N ALA A 50 12.16 -9.31 -0.81
CA ALA A 50 11.87 -10.06 -2.04
C ALA A 50 12.48 -9.41 -3.28
N GLY A 51 12.53 -8.07 -3.33
CA GLY A 51 13.15 -7.30 -4.40
C GLY A 51 14.66 -7.08 -4.25
N GLY A 52 15.27 -7.50 -3.13
CA GLY A 52 16.69 -7.34 -2.86
C GLY A 52 17.12 -5.88 -2.65
N ARG A 53 16.20 -5.02 -2.21
CA ARG A 53 16.45 -3.59 -2.02
C ARG A 53 16.94 -3.32 -0.60
N THR A 54 17.95 -2.47 -0.48
CA THR A 54 18.38 -1.94 0.82
C THR A 54 17.39 -0.89 1.30
N LEU A 55 17.40 -0.60 2.61
CA LEU A 55 16.63 0.53 3.16
C LEU A 55 16.99 1.84 2.44
N ASP A 56 18.26 2.05 2.11
CA ASP A 56 18.72 3.25 1.42
C ASP A 56 18.11 3.41 0.03
N ASP A 57 18.01 2.30 -0.73
CA ASP A 57 17.34 2.28 -2.03
C ASP A 57 15.86 2.64 -1.90
N VAL A 58 15.19 2.18 -0.84
CA VAL A 58 13.76 2.47 -0.59
C VAL A 58 13.58 3.95 -0.25
N LEU A 59 14.37 4.48 0.67
CA LEU A 59 14.28 5.88 1.07
C LEU A 59 14.59 6.84 -0.10
N ASN A 60 15.57 6.50 -0.95
CA ASN A 60 15.85 7.26 -2.17
C ASN A 60 14.67 7.24 -3.15
N SER A 61 14.07 6.08 -3.41
CA SER A 61 12.89 6.02 -4.29
C SER A 61 11.70 6.80 -3.73
N ASN A 62 11.51 6.81 -2.41
CA ASN A 62 10.47 7.63 -1.78
C ASN A 62 10.70 9.12 -2.06
N VAL A 63 11.96 9.58 -2.04
CA VAL A 63 12.31 10.96 -2.42
C VAL A 63 12.08 11.19 -3.91
N ALA A 64 12.47 10.25 -4.79
CA ALA A 64 12.21 10.32 -6.23
C ALA A 64 10.72 10.47 -6.58
N ALA A 65 9.84 9.83 -5.81
CA ALA A 65 8.39 9.91 -5.95
C ALA A 65 7.78 11.22 -5.41
N ASN A 66 8.55 12.05 -4.70
CA ASN A 66 8.08 13.27 -4.06
C ASN A 66 8.82 14.54 -4.52
N VAL A 67 9.86 14.40 -5.33
CA VAL A 67 10.54 15.53 -5.97
C VAL A 67 10.05 15.66 -7.40
N TYR A 68 9.53 16.84 -7.72
CA TYR A 68 9.05 17.19 -9.04
C TYR A 68 10.07 18.03 -9.79
N GLY A 69 9.99 17.92 -11.11
CA GLY A 69 10.87 18.61 -12.03
C GLY A 69 10.21 18.79 -13.39
N LEU A 70 10.93 19.48 -14.26
CA LEU A 70 10.53 19.71 -15.64
C LEU A 70 11.39 18.86 -16.57
N ILE A 71 10.79 18.36 -17.65
CA ILE A 71 11.54 17.78 -18.76
C ILE A 71 12.05 18.92 -19.65
N ASP A 72 13.37 19.04 -19.80
CA ASP A 72 13.99 20.03 -20.69
C ASP A 72 13.75 19.63 -22.15
N SER A 73 13.16 20.54 -22.93
CA SER A 73 12.80 20.30 -24.32
C SER A 73 14.00 20.15 -25.27
N LYS A 74 15.21 20.51 -24.84
CA LYS A 74 16.42 20.42 -25.67
C LYS A 74 17.10 19.07 -25.62
N ASP A 75 17.13 18.45 -24.44
CA ASP A 75 17.85 17.18 -24.20
C ASP A 75 16.95 16.05 -23.68
N ASN A 76 15.65 16.31 -23.49
CA ASN A 76 14.66 15.39 -22.91
C ASN A 76 15.07 14.83 -21.54
N ARG A 77 15.87 15.59 -20.77
CA ARG A 77 16.27 15.22 -19.41
C ARG A 77 15.39 15.92 -18.38
N TRP A 78 15.03 15.15 -17.35
CA TRP A 78 14.34 15.69 -16.19
C TRP A 78 15.29 16.51 -15.32
N LYS A 79 14.81 17.66 -14.82
CA LYS A 79 15.56 18.57 -13.93
C LYS A 79 14.69 18.93 -12.73
N ALA A 80 15.22 18.68 -11.54
CA ALA A 80 14.52 18.92 -10.29
C ALA A 80 14.14 20.40 -10.12
N LEU A 81 12.95 20.64 -9.59
CA LEU A 81 12.39 21.97 -9.38
C LEU A 81 11.91 22.18 -7.95
N TYR A 82 11.14 21.24 -7.40
CA TYR A 82 10.61 21.34 -6.03
C TYR A 82 10.48 19.98 -5.35
N GLY A 83 10.74 19.97 -4.04
CA GLY A 83 10.50 18.85 -3.15
C GLY A 83 9.15 18.94 -2.42
N PRO A 84 8.85 17.96 -1.55
CA PRO A 84 7.54 17.83 -0.90
C PRO A 84 7.17 18.96 0.07
N PHE A 85 8.12 19.81 0.47
CA PHE A 85 7.91 20.91 1.43
C PHE A 85 8.07 22.30 0.81
N ASP A 86 8.42 22.37 -0.48
CA ASP A 86 8.49 23.64 -1.18
C ASP A 86 7.06 24.16 -1.41
N LYS A 87 6.89 25.49 -1.32
CA LYS A 87 5.61 26.10 -1.69
C LYS A 87 5.39 25.87 -3.18
N THR A 88 4.33 25.16 -3.54
CA THR A 88 3.94 24.97 -4.93
C THR A 88 3.76 26.35 -5.58
N VAL A 89 4.52 26.61 -6.64
CA VAL A 89 4.31 27.80 -7.45
C VAL A 89 3.05 27.54 -8.26
N THR A 90 1.94 28.16 -7.89
CA THR A 90 0.62 28.04 -8.52
C THR A 90 0.56 28.54 -9.97
N SER A 91 1.67 29.01 -10.52
CA SER A 91 1.76 29.50 -11.90
C SER A 91 3.12 29.12 -12.51
N LEU A 92 3.24 27.90 -13.00
CA LEU A 92 4.27 27.63 -14.01
C LEU A 92 3.92 28.43 -15.28
N PRO A 93 4.89 29.07 -15.94
CA PRO A 93 4.63 29.64 -17.26
C PRO A 93 4.12 28.54 -18.19
N SER A 94 3.10 28.81 -19.02
CA SER A 94 2.52 27.83 -19.95
C SER A 94 3.52 27.27 -20.99
N SER A 95 4.72 27.85 -21.06
CA SER A 95 5.86 27.40 -21.87
C SER A 95 6.90 26.57 -21.11
N ALA A 96 6.76 26.42 -19.79
CA ALA A 96 7.54 25.48 -19.00
C ALA A 96 7.03 24.08 -19.31
N GLY A 97 7.92 23.13 -19.56
CA GLY A 97 7.58 21.77 -19.96
C GLY A 97 6.67 21.03 -18.98
N GLU A 98 6.45 19.76 -19.26
CA GLU A 98 5.60 18.94 -18.40
C GLU A 98 6.22 18.77 -17.01
N LEU A 99 5.39 18.92 -15.98
CA LEU A 99 5.78 18.87 -14.58
C LEU A 99 5.43 17.51 -13.98
N ILE A 100 6.46 16.72 -13.67
CA ILE A 100 6.31 15.34 -13.18
C ILE A 100 7.36 15.03 -12.11
N THR A 101 7.08 14.01 -11.29
CA THR A 101 8.07 13.47 -10.36
C THR A 101 9.20 12.76 -11.10
N TYR A 102 10.36 12.61 -10.45
CA TYR A 102 11.45 11.84 -11.04
C TYR A 102 11.05 10.37 -11.25
N ASP A 103 10.31 9.80 -10.30
CA ASP A 103 9.76 8.44 -10.40
C ASP A 103 8.86 8.27 -11.64
N ALA A 104 7.90 9.17 -11.86
CA ALA A 104 7.04 9.14 -13.05
C ALA A 104 7.83 9.36 -14.35
N TYR A 105 8.91 10.16 -14.32
CA TYR A 105 9.81 10.30 -15.47
C TYR A 105 10.51 8.98 -15.81
N ILE A 106 11.01 8.27 -14.80
CA ILE A 106 11.68 6.97 -14.95
C ILE A 106 10.71 5.90 -15.44
N ASP A 107 9.48 5.88 -14.95
CA ASP A 107 8.43 4.96 -15.43
C ASP A 107 8.11 5.17 -16.92
N ARG A 108 8.12 6.42 -17.39
CA ARG A 108 7.95 6.75 -18.82
C ARG A 108 9.14 6.33 -19.66
N LEU A 109 10.36 6.54 -19.15
CA LEU A 109 11.58 6.17 -19.85
C LEU A 109 11.70 4.65 -20.02
N TYR A 110 11.27 3.91 -19.00
CA TYR A 110 11.28 2.44 -18.98
C TYR A 110 9.85 1.91 -18.94
N CYS A 111 9.04 2.25 -19.94
CA CYS A 111 7.68 1.74 -20.06
C CYS A 111 7.64 0.30 -20.64
N GLU A 112 6.45 -0.29 -20.68
CA GLU A 112 6.18 -1.57 -21.35
C GLU A 112 6.67 -1.52 -22.82
N PRO A 113 7.63 -2.38 -23.23
CA PRO A 113 8.11 -2.39 -24.60
C PRO A 113 7.00 -2.79 -25.59
N PRO A 114 6.94 -2.15 -26.78
CA PRO A 114 6.00 -2.57 -27.81
C PRO A 114 6.16 -4.05 -28.18
N GLY A 115 5.06 -4.78 -28.31
CA GLY A 115 5.09 -6.19 -28.69
C GLY A 115 5.35 -7.16 -27.52
N MET A 116 5.45 -6.66 -26.27
CA MET A 116 5.76 -7.50 -25.11
C MET A 116 4.64 -8.51 -24.78
N GLN A 117 3.37 -8.16 -25.02
CA GLN A 117 2.23 -9.03 -24.70
C GLN A 117 2.12 -10.23 -25.65
N GLU A 118 2.70 -10.11 -26.83
CA GLU A 118 2.74 -11.13 -27.87
C GLU A 118 3.88 -12.15 -27.64
N LEU A 119 4.79 -11.87 -26.69
CA LEU A 119 5.90 -12.76 -26.37
C LEU A 119 5.44 -14.00 -25.59
N PRO A 120 6.16 -15.14 -25.74
CA PRO A 120 6.00 -16.27 -24.83
C PRO A 120 6.21 -15.84 -23.38
N LYS A 121 5.49 -16.47 -22.45
CA LYS A 121 5.50 -16.14 -21.01
C LYS A 121 6.90 -15.92 -20.44
N GLN A 122 7.82 -16.84 -20.73
CA GLN A 122 9.18 -16.78 -20.20
C GLN A 122 9.94 -15.53 -20.67
N GLU A 123 9.74 -15.14 -21.93
CA GLU A 123 10.38 -13.95 -22.50
C GLU A 123 9.73 -12.68 -21.95
N LYS A 124 8.40 -12.66 -21.82
CA LYS A 124 7.66 -11.58 -21.16
C LYS A 124 8.17 -11.33 -19.74
N ASP A 125 8.30 -12.36 -18.92
CA ASP A 125 8.80 -12.26 -17.54
C ASP A 125 10.24 -11.72 -17.49
N ALA A 126 11.10 -12.16 -18.40
CA ALA A 126 12.49 -11.71 -18.47
C ALA A 126 12.60 -10.23 -18.90
N VAL A 127 11.78 -9.81 -19.87
CA VAL A 127 11.68 -8.41 -20.31
C VAL A 127 11.18 -7.54 -19.16
N TRP A 128 10.08 -7.92 -18.50
CA TRP A 128 9.53 -7.13 -17.40
C TRP A 128 10.51 -7.00 -16.23
N LYS A 129 11.20 -8.09 -15.89
CA LYS A 129 12.25 -8.06 -14.86
C LYS A 129 13.37 -7.07 -15.19
N THR A 130 13.75 -6.97 -16.47
CA THR A 130 14.76 -6.01 -16.92
C THR A 130 14.27 -4.58 -16.77
N VAL A 131 13.05 -4.28 -17.22
CA VAL A 131 12.40 -2.97 -17.07
C VAL A 131 12.32 -2.57 -15.60
N SER A 132 11.79 -3.45 -14.76
CA SER A 132 11.66 -3.24 -13.31
C SER A 132 13.01 -2.94 -12.64
N ASN A 133 14.07 -3.66 -13.02
CA ASN A 133 15.41 -3.45 -12.48
C ASN A 133 15.99 -2.09 -12.88
N LEU A 134 15.79 -1.65 -14.12
CA LEU A 134 16.24 -0.33 -14.59
C LEU A 134 15.57 0.80 -13.80
N ARG A 135 14.25 0.70 -13.58
CA ARG A 135 13.50 1.66 -12.76
C ARG A 135 14.03 1.72 -11.34
N ARG A 136 14.17 0.56 -10.69
CA ARG A 136 14.70 0.42 -9.32
C ARG A 136 16.10 1.02 -9.19
N GLN A 137 16.98 0.74 -10.15
CA GLN A 137 18.34 1.26 -10.14
C GLN A 137 18.36 2.79 -10.29
N ALA A 138 17.49 3.35 -11.13
CA ALA A 138 17.43 4.80 -11.32
C ALA A 138 16.88 5.53 -10.08
N THR A 139 15.77 5.05 -9.52
CA THR A 139 15.14 5.72 -8.37
C THR A 139 15.87 5.45 -7.06
N GLY A 140 16.48 4.27 -6.89
CA GLY A 140 17.21 3.89 -5.68
C GLY A 140 18.49 4.68 -5.43
N LYS A 141 19.02 5.39 -6.43
CA LYS A 141 20.21 6.25 -6.30
C LYS A 141 19.93 7.73 -6.53
N PHE A 142 18.65 8.12 -6.59
CA PHE A 142 18.23 9.44 -7.05
C PHE A 142 18.96 10.61 -6.38
N THR A 143 19.28 10.52 -5.09
CA THR A 143 19.96 11.58 -4.35
C THR A 143 21.46 11.35 -4.16
N HIS A 144 22.07 10.37 -4.84
CA HIS A 144 23.51 10.16 -4.78
C HIS A 144 24.27 11.30 -5.48
N THR A 145 25.55 11.46 -5.15
CA THR A 145 26.42 12.47 -5.77
C THR A 145 26.43 12.35 -7.29
N GLY A 146 26.15 13.45 -7.98
CA GLY A 146 26.08 13.54 -9.45
C GLY A 146 24.73 13.14 -10.05
N GLU A 147 23.78 12.65 -9.24
CA GLU A 147 22.45 12.27 -9.72
C GLU A 147 21.48 13.47 -9.67
N PRO A 148 20.37 13.44 -10.45
CA PRO A 148 19.49 14.60 -10.62
C PRO A 148 18.85 15.12 -9.32
N GLY A 149 18.77 14.29 -8.29
CA GLY A 149 18.20 14.59 -6.99
C GLY A 149 19.22 14.90 -5.89
N GLU A 150 20.51 15.06 -6.18
CA GLU A 150 21.58 15.21 -5.16
C GLU A 150 21.23 16.25 -4.08
N ALA A 151 20.66 17.39 -4.48
CA ALA A 151 20.28 18.47 -3.55
C ALA A 151 19.19 18.05 -2.52
N TYR A 152 18.49 16.94 -2.76
CA TYR A 152 17.42 16.41 -1.93
C TYR A 152 17.86 15.24 -1.03
N ALA A 153 19.17 14.91 -0.98
CA ALA A 153 19.70 13.93 -0.05
C ALA A 153 19.29 14.14 1.43
N PRO A 154 19.11 15.37 1.95
CA PRO A 154 18.58 15.58 3.29
C PRO A 154 17.19 14.96 3.55
N LEU A 155 16.38 14.72 2.51
CA LEU A 155 15.07 14.07 2.64
C LEU A 155 15.18 12.56 2.89
N VAL A 156 16.27 11.92 2.43
CA VAL A 156 16.58 10.53 2.78
C VAL A 156 16.92 10.44 4.27
N GLU A 157 17.74 11.38 4.75
CA GLU A 157 18.13 11.43 6.17
C GLU A 157 16.94 11.77 7.08
N LEU A 158 16.03 12.65 6.66
CA LEU A 158 14.80 12.92 7.40
C LEU A 158 13.98 11.64 7.63
N GLN A 159 13.75 10.84 6.58
CA GLN A 159 13.04 9.56 6.74
C GLN A 159 13.78 8.62 7.68
N ARG A 160 15.11 8.53 7.56
CA ARG A 160 15.95 7.69 8.43
C ARG A 160 15.79 8.07 9.90
N GLN A 161 15.72 9.36 10.21
CA GLN A 161 15.52 9.86 11.58
C GLN A 161 14.17 9.45 12.15
N HIS A 162 13.10 9.50 11.35
CA HIS A 162 11.77 9.09 11.77
C HIS A 162 11.62 7.56 11.90
N LEU A 163 12.38 6.78 11.11
CA LEU A 163 12.40 5.33 11.21
C LEU A 163 13.30 4.80 12.33
N LYS A 164 14.19 5.62 12.90
CA LYS A 164 15.15 5.16 13.90
C LYS A 164 14.47 4.95 15.26
N CYS A 165 14.68 3.77 15.85
CA CYS A 165 14.19 3.38 17.16
C CYS A 165 15.36 2.84 18.00
N GLY A 166 15.99 3.71 18.80
CA GLY A 166 17.22 3.36 19.50
C GLY A 166 18.36 3.11 18.51
N ASP A 167 18.97 1.93 18.56
CA ASP A 167 20.03 1.50 17.63
C ASP A 167 19.50 0.75 16.40
N GLU A 168 18.18 0.48 16.34
CA GLU A 168 17.52 -0.23 15.25
C GLU A 168 16.54 0.69 14.48
N TYR A 169 15.83 0.12 13.51
CA TYR A 169 14.76 0.79 12.77
C TYR A 169 13.42 0.15 13.10
N TYR A 170 12.36 0.95 13.07
CA TYR A 170 10.99 0.43 13.02
C TYR A 170 10.83 -0.54 11.84
N HIS A 171 10.26 -1.71 12.11
CA HIS A 171 9.90 -2.64 11.05
C HIS A 171 8.57 -2.22 10.41
N ILE A 172 7.49 -2.07 11.19
CA ILE A 172 6.28 -1.34 10.80
C ILE A 172 6.37 0.13 11.21
N ILE A 173 6.04 1.03 10.29
CA ILE A 173 6.15 2.48 10.51
C ILE A 173 5.21 2.99 11.62
N PRO A 174 5.66 3.95 12.48
CA PRO A 174 4.89 4.40 13.65
C PRO A 174 3.49 4.97 13.34
N SER A 175 3.32 5.64 12.20
CA SER A 175 2.04 6.25 11.79
C SER A 175 0.92 5.21 11.62
N PHE A 176 1.26 3.96 11.29
CA PHE A 176 0.29 2.86 11.26
C PHE A 176 -0.25 2.56 12.67
N PHE A 177 0.63 2.41 13.66
CA PHE A 177 0.20 2.17 15.05
C PHE A 177 -0.57 3.38 15.61
N LYS A 178 -0.22 4.59 15.18
CA LYS A 178 -0.99 5.80 15.49
C LYS A 178 -2.42 5.70 14.96
N LEU A 179 -2.62 5.23 13.73
CA LEU A 179 -3.97 4.97 13.19
C LEU A 179 -4.73 3.96 14.07
N ILE A 180 -4.14 2.80 14.35
CA ILE A 180 -4.80 1.74 15.11
C ILE A 180 -5.16 2.19 16.53
N ASN A 181 -4.27 2.94 17.20
CA ASN A 181 -4.57 3.54 18.51
C ASN A 181 -5.74 4.52 18.43
N ASN A 182 -5.79 5.39 17.41
CA ASN A 182 -6.92 6.31 17.24
C ASN A 182 -8.25 5.57 17.03
N LEU A 183 -8.28 4.53 16.19
CA LEU A 183 -9.49 3.70 15.99
C LEU A 183 -9.95 3.08 17.31
N SER A 184 -9.01 2.55 18.09
CA SER A 184 -9.28 1.94 19.37
C SER A 184 -9.77 2.93 20.43
N GLU A 185 -9.11 4.08 20.56
CA GLU A 185 -9.48 5.16 21.50
C GLU A 185 -10.85 5.77 21.20
N LEU A 186 -11.24 5.79 19.92
CA LEU A 186 -12.57 6.19 19.48
C LEU A 186 -13.63 5.09 19.66
N ASP A 187 -13.23 3.89 20.11
CA ASP A 187 -14.06 2.69 20.18
C ASP A 187 -14.75 2.37 18.83
N MET A 188 -14.06 2.69 17.72
CA MET A 188 -14.55 2.46 16.36
C MET A 188 -14.28 1.00 15.96
N PRO A 189 -15.30 0.15 15.81
CA PRO A 189 -15.09 -1.26 15.50
C PRO A 189 -14.48 -1.41 14.10
N PHE A 190 -13.46 -2.25 13.97
CA PHE A 190 -12.78 -2.46 12.71
C PHE A 190 -12.38 -3.92 12.46
N THR A 191 -12.23 -4.27 11.18
CA THR A 191 -11.52 -5.44 10.66
C THR A 191 -10.26 -4.95 9.96
N LEU A 192 -9.10 -5.48 10.35
CA LEU A 192 -7.81 -5.16 9.76
C LEU A 192 -7.28 -6.37 8.99
N ILE A 193 -7.01 -6.17 7.70
CA ILE A 193 -6.57 -7.23 6.79
C ILE A 193 -5.25 -6.79 6.17
N PHE A 194 -4.16 -7.41 6.61
CA PHE A 194 -2.87 -7.24 5.96
C PHE A 194 -2.86 -7.94 4.61
N ARG A 195 -2.41 -7.26 3.57
CA ARG A 195 -2.37 -7.74 2.19
C ARG A 195 -0.93 -7.72 1.71
N THR A 196 -0.47 -8.79 1.07
CA THR A 196 0.87 -8.80 0.45
C THR A 196 0.93 -9.78 -0.69
N PHE A 197 1.83 -9.51 -1.64
CA PHE A 197 2.26 -10.49 -2.64
C PHE A 197 3.48 -11.31 -2.19
N GLY A 198 4.18 -10.84 -1.15
CA GLY A 198 5.46 -11.34 -0.69
C GLY A 198 5.38 -12.27 0.52
N SER A 199 6.47 -12.32 1.29
CA SER A 199 6.68 -13.23 2.43
C SER A 199 6.69 -12.52 3.79
N ASP A 200 6.47 -11.22 3.83
CA ASP A 200 6.58 -10.39 5.04
C ASP A 200 5.38 -10.54 6.00
N LEU A 201 4.36 -11.31 5.63
CA LEU A 201 3.16 -11.45 6.45
C LEU A 201 3.47 -12.01 7.84
N GLY A 202 4.34 -13.02 7.94
CA GLY A 202 4.67 -13.65 9.22
C GLY A 202 5.33 -12.68 10.21
N SER A 203 6.28 -11.86 9.76
CA SER A 203 6.96 -10.87 10.60
C SER A 203 6.03 -9.73 11.00
N VAL A 204 5.16 -9.27 10.10
CA VAL A 204 4.15 -8.25 10.39
C VAL A 204 3.16 -8.72 11.46
N LEU A 205 2.68 -9.98 11.38
CA LEU A 205 1.78 -10.53 12.40
C LEU A 205 2.48 -10.73 13.75
N GLN A 206 3.77 -11.05 13.75
CA GLN A 206 4.57 -11.13 14.98
C GLN A 206 4.72 -9.76 15.64
N GLU A 207 4.97 -8.71 14.87
CA GLU A 207 5.05 -7.34 15.39
C GLU A 207 3.69 -6.82 15.87
N TRP A 208 2.61 -7.14 15.13
CA TRP A 208 1.24 -6.90 15.58
C TRP A 208 0.96 -7.53 16.96
N ARG A 209 1.36 -8.80 17.14
CA ARG A 209 1.24 -9.48 18.43
C ARG A 209 1.99 -8.73 19.53
N SER A 210 3.26 -8.39 19.31
CA SER A 210 4.06 -7.61 20.25
C SER A 210 3.39 -6.28 20.61
N PHE A 211 2.78 -5.61 19.63
CA PHE A 211 2.02 -4.38 19.84
C PHE A 211 0.80 -4.59 20.72
N VAL A 212 -0.10 -5.52 20.39
CA VAL A 212 -1.31 -5.77 21.19
C VAL A 212 -0.96 -6.23 22.62
N GLN A 213 0.11 -7.00 22.80
CA GLN A 213 0.57 -7.45 24.11
C GLN A 213 1.23 -6.34 24.94
N GLY A 214 1.45 -5.15 24.37
CA GLY A 214 2.09 -4.04 25.07
C GLY A 214 3.61 -4.15 25.18
N GLU A 215 4.22 -5.06 24.42
CA GLU A 215 5.66 -5.30 24.37
C GLU A 215 6.33 -4.31 23.39
N HIS A 216 5.67 -3.99 22.28
CA HIS A 216 6.14 -3.03 21.27
C HIS A 216 6.33 -1.62 21.85
N ILE A 217 7.21 -0.81 21.22
CA ILE A 217 7.51 0.55 21.66
C ILE A 217 6.33 1.52 21.47
N CYS A 218 5.52 1.37 20.41
CA CYS A 218 4.42 2.29 20.12
C CYS A 218 3.25 2.20 21.13
N LYS A 219 3.21 1.14 21.96
CA LYS A 219 2.20 0.81 22.98
C LYS A 219 0.72 0.86 22.53
N PRO A 220 -0.08 -0.18 22.79
CA PRO A 220 -1.49 -0.19 22.43
C PRO A 220 -2.28 0.73 23.38
N ALA A 221 -3.25 1.45 22.83
CA ALA A 221 -4.12 2.37 23.57
C ALA A 221 -5.61 2.20 23.19
N GLY A 222 -6.50 2.51 24.12
CA GLY A 222 -7.94 2.49 23.90
C GLY A 222 -8.64 1.14 24.16
N PRO A 223 -9.98 1.17 24.27
CA PRO A 223 -10.79 0.04 24.70
C PRO A 223 -10.81 -1.17 23.76
N ILE A 224 -10.74 -0.99 22.43
CA ILE A 224 -10.72 -2.13 21.49
C ILE A 224 -9.45 -2.95 21.68
N LEU A 225 -8.28 -2.31 21.68
CA LEU A 225 -7.01 -2.99 21.85
C LEU A 225 -6.87 -3.62 23.24
N GLN A 226 -7.44 -3.00 24.28
CA GLN A 226 -7.53 -3.64 25.61
C GLN A 226 -8.33 -4.94 25.54
N ARG A 227 -9.53 -4.93 24.95
CA ARG A 227 -10.36 -6.14 24.78
C ARG A 227 -9.67 -7.21 23.92
N MET A 228 -8.96 -6.79 22.87
CA MET A 228 -8.15 -7.69 22.04
C MET A 228 -7.01 -8.31 22.84
N ARG A 229 -6.33 -7.55 23.71
CA ARG A 229 -5.28 -8.09 24.58
C ARG A 229 -5.84 -9.09 25.59
N ASP A 230 -6.93 -8.75 26.26
CA ASP A 230 -7.55 -9.59 27.29
C ASP A 230 -8.07 -10.94 26.72
N ASN A 231 -8.47 -10.94 25.44
CA ASN A 231 -9.00 -12.12 24.75
C ASN A 231 -8.24 -12.41 23.45
N TYR A 232 -6.91 -12.33 23.51
CA TYR A 232 -6.06 -12.39 22.33
C TYR A 232 -6.21 -13.71 21.58
N ARG A 233 -6.40 -13.60 20.27
CA ARG A 233 -6.37 -14.71 19.31
C ARG A 233 -5.31 -14.42 18.28
N GLU A 234 -4.60 -15.47 17.86
CA GLU A 234 -3.67 -15.32 16.74
C GLU A 234 -4.45 -14.90 15.48
N PRO A 235 -3.95 -13.90 14.74
CA PRO A 235 -4.54 -13.49 13.47
C PRO A 235 -4.65 -14.67 12.51
N LEU A 236 -5.84 -14.89 11.95
CA LEU A 236 -6.02 -15.89 10.90
C LEU A 236 -5.29 -15.44 9.64
N CYS A 237 -4.92 -16.41 8.81
CA CYS A 237 -4.18 -16.18 7.58
C CYS A 237 -4.89 -16.86 6.41
N GLY A 238 -4.62 -16.43 5.20
CA GLY A 238 -5.05 -17.13 4.01
C GLY A 238 -4.30 -16.66 2.77
N SER A 239 -4.67 -17.22 1.63
CA SER A 239 -4.16 -16.80 0.34
C SER A 239 -5.29 -16.68 -0.67
N ILE A 240 -5.21 -15.69 -1.54
CA ILE A 240 -6.09 -15.56 -2.70
C ILE A 240 -5.33 -16.03 -3.93
N TYR A 241 -5.92 -16.99 -4.65
CA TYR A 241 -5.52 -17.31 -6.01
C TYR A 241 -6.57 -16.76 -6.96
N ARG A 242 -6.11 -16.05 -7.99
CA ARG A 242 -6.97 -15.45 -9.00
C ARG A 242 -6.37 -15.70 -10.37
N ASN A 243 -7.22 -16.08 -11.31
CA ASN A 243 -6.91 -16.16 -12.73
C ASN A 243 -8.08 -15.53 -13.51
N ALA A 244 -7.87 -14.33 -14.05
CA ALA A 244 -8.95 -13.50 -14.59
C ALA A 244 -10.12 -13.34 -13.59
N ASP A 245 -11.31 -13.87 -13.93
CA ASP A 245 -12.51 -13.78 -13.10
C ASP A 245 -12.70 -14.99 -12.17
N GLU A 246 -11.87 -16.02 -12.30
CA GLU A 246 -11.90 -17.18 -11.40
C GLU A 246 -11.13 -16.83 -10.11
N ILE A 247 -11.83 -16.92 -8.97
CA ILE A 247 -11.29 -16.54 -7.66
C ILE A 247 -11.40 -17.72 -6.71
N TYR A 248 -10.32 -17.96 -5.99
CA TYR A 248 -10.23 -19.00 -4.99
C TYR A 248 -9.66 -18.41 -3.71
N ILE A 249 -10.27 -18.76 -2.59
CA ILE A 249 -9.76 -18.45 -1.27
C ILE A 249 -9.28 -19.74 -0.61
N CYS A 250 -8.06 -19.69 -0.08
CA CYS A 250 -7.48 -20.76 0.71
C CYS A 250 -7.25 -20.23 2.13
N TYR A 251 -7.93 -20.83 3.09
CA TYR A 251 -7.89 -20.45 4.50
C TYR A 251 -6.76 -21.18 5.21
N GLY A 252 -5.96 -20.44 5.98
CA GLY A 252 -4.86 -20.94 6.80
C GLY A 252 -3.44 -20.55 6.34
N PRO A 253 -3.06 -20.65 5.05
CA PRO A 253 -1.67 -20.42 4.65
C PRO A 253 -1.20 -18.97 4.86
N GLN A 254 0.10 -18.82 5.08
CA GLN A 254 0.82 -17.53 5.04
C GLN A 254 1.66 -17.37 3.76
N VAL A 255 1.36 -18.17 2.74
CA VAL A 255 2.07 -18.19 1.45
C VAL A 255 1.04 -18.34 0.33
N SER A 256 1.35 -17.80 -0.84
CA SER A 256 0.52 -18.02 -2.03
C SER A 256 0.92 -19.31 -2.74
N LEU A 257 0.12 -19.69 -3.74
CA LEU A 257 0.33 -20.91 -4.52
C LEU A 257 1.70 -20.96 -5.21
N SER A 258 2.30 -19.80 -5.50
CA SER A 258 3.62 -19.68 -6.11
C SER A 258 4.75 -20.25 -5.23
N ALA A 259 4.56 -20.34 -3.92
CA ALA A 259 5.53 -20.95 -3.01
C ALA A 259 5.66 -22.46 -3.23
N LEU A 260 4.59 -23.13 -3.64
CA LEU A 260 4.58 -24.59 -3.89
C LEU A 260 4.99 -24.92 -5.33
N LEU A 261 4.45 -24.19 -6.31
CA LEU A 261 4.54 -24.55 -7.73
C LEU A 261 5.45 -23.62 -8.53
N GLY A 262 6.04 -22.63 -7.86
CA GLY A 262 6.82 -21.58 -8.48
C GLY A 262 5.96 -20.55 -9.22
N PRO A 263 6.57 -19.47 -9.72
CA PRO A 263 5.85 -18.41 -10.46
C PRO A 263 5.35 -18.86 -11.84
N ARG A 264 5.73 -20.08 -12.26
CA ARG A 264 5.47 -20.63 -13.60
C ARG A 264 4.22 -21.51 -13.67
N PHE A 265 3.52 -21.68 -12.55
CA PHE A 265 2.31 -22.48 -12.51
C PHE A 265 1.22 -21.84 -13.39
N GLU A 266 0.62 -22.68 -14.23
CA GLU A 266 -0.59 -22.39 -15.00
C GLU A 266 -1.49 -23.62 -14.89
N GLU A 267 -2.70 -23.41 -14.41
CA GLU A 267 -3.74 -24.41 -14.44
C GLU A 267 -5.09 -23.71 -14.59
N THR A 268 -5.87 -24.19 -15.54
CA THR A 268 -7.18 -23.65 -15.89
C THR A 268 -8.31 -24.57 -15.46
N HIS A 269 -8.00 -25.78 -14.97
CA HIS A 269 -8.99 -26.70 -14.44
C HIS A 269 -9.22 -26.43 -12.95
N SER A 270 -10.41 -25.94 -12.61
CA SER A 270 -10.82 -25.54 -11.26
C SER A 270 -10.56 -26.62 -10.20
N GLU A 271 -10.84 -27.89 -10.52
CA GLU A 271 -10.61 -29.02 -9.59
C GLU A 271 -9.13 -29.19 -9.21
N LYS A 272 -8.23 -29.01 -10.18
CA LYS A 272 -6.79 -29.12 -9.94
C LYS A 272 -6.24 -27.90 -9.20
N VAL A 273 -6.75 -26.70 -9.50
CA VAL A 273 -6.43 -25.49 -8.72
C VAL A 273 -6.76 -25.73 -7.24
N LEU A 274 -7.95 -26.25 -6.94
CA LEU A 274 -8.35 -26.59 -5.58
C LEU A 274 -7.48 -27.70 -4.95
N GLU A 275 -7.11 -28.74 -5.71
CA GLU A 275 -6.19 -29.78 -5.23
C GLU A 275 -4.84 -29.17 -4.81
N HIS A 276 -4.30 -28.27 -5.62
CA HIS A 276 -3.05 -27.59 -5.34
C HIS A 276 -3.13 -26.64 -4.15
N LEU A 277 -4.20 -25.85 -4.04
CA LEU A 277 -4.43 -24.96 -2.90
C LEU A 277 -4.53 -25.76 -1.59
N ARG A 278 -5.23 -26.90 -1.59
CA ARG A 278 -5.33 -27.79 -0.40
C ARG A 278 -3.99 -28.35 0.06
N ARG A 279 -2.96 -28.33 -0.79
CA ARG A 279 -1.61 -28.78 -0.46
C ARG A 279 -0.73 -27.66 0.09
N LEU A 280 -1.21 -26.41 0.15
CA LEU A 280 -0.43 -25.32 0.72
C LEU A 280 -0.17 -25.55 2.21
N PRO A 281 1.05 -25.26 2.70
CA PRO A 281 1.35 -25.37 4.11
C PRO A 281 0.39 -24.53 4.95
N GLY A 282 -0.24 -25.15 5.95
CA GLY A 282 -1.20 -24.49 6.83
C GLY A 282 -2.64 -24.40 6.27
N CYS A 283 -2.92 -24.91 5.07
CA CYS A 283 -4.28 -24.93 4.53
C CYS A 283 -5.24 -25.72 5.42
N THR A 284 -6.30 -25.07 5.87
CA THR A 284 -7.43 -25.70 6.57
C THR A 284 -8.58 -26.01 5.62
N SER A 285 -8.80 -25.15 4.63
CA SER A 285 -9.81 -25.33 3.58
C SER A 285 -9.51 -24.45 2.38
N ALA A 286 -10.00 -24.83 1.20
CA ALA A 286 -9.92 -24.03 0.00
C ALA A 286 -11.22 -24.19 -0.80
N CYS A 287 -11.74 -23.08 -1.30
CA CYS A 287 -12.95 -23.06 -2.11
C CYS A 287 -12.85 -22.01 -3.22
N GLU A 288 -13.58 -22.28 -4.30
CA GLU A 288 -13.91 -21.26 -5.27
C GLU A 288 -14.90 -20.26 -4.65
N THR A 289 -14.81 -19.01 -5.06
CA THR A 289 -15.69 -17.94 -4.61
C THR A 289 -15.96 -16.97 -5.77
N SER A 290 -16.77 -15.95 -5.53
CA SER A 290 -17.18 -14.97 -6.54
C SER A 290 -16.81 -13.57 -6.07
N PHE A 291 -16.79 -12.58 -6.98
CA PHE A 291 -16.66 -11.18 -6.58
C PHE A 291 -17.78 -10.74 -5.60
N ALA A 292 -18.98 -11.31 -5.74
CA ALA A 292 -20.12 -10.99 -4.87
C ALA A 292 -19.91 -11.49 -3.43
N ASP A 293 -19.34 -12.69 -3.27
CA ASP A 293 -19.23 -13.33 -1.96
C ASP A 293 -17.87 -13.09 -1.28
N LEU A 294 -16.85 -12.68 -2.03
CA LEU A 294 -15.47 -12.62 -1.53
C LEU A 294 -15.33 -11.70 -0.31
N ASN A 295 -15.93 -10.51 -0.35
CA ASN A 295 -15.87 -9.56 0.76
C ASN A 295 -16.44 -10.17 2.04
N ASP A 296 -17.63 -10.75 1.96
CA ASP A 296 -18.32 -11.31 3.12
C ASP A 296 -17.59 -12.54 3.66
N ASN A 297 -17.05 -13.38 2.76
CA ASN A 297 -16.20 -14.51 3.13
C ASN A 297 -14.96 -14.06 3.91
N ILE A 298 -14.28 -13.02 3.44
CA ILE A 298 -13.09 -12.46 4.09
C ILE A 298 -13.44 -11.86 5.47
N VAL A 299 -14.46 -11.01 5.53
CA VAL A 299 -14.88 -10.34 6.77
C VAL A 299 -15.35 -11.36 7.81
N HIS A 300 -16.16 -12.34 7.39
CA HIS A 300 -16.64 -13.42 8.26
C HIS A 300 -15.48 -14.27 8.79
N TYR A 301 -14.53 -14.63 7.93
CA TYR A 301 -13.37 -15.43 8.33
C TYR A 301 -12.55 -14.73 9.40
N PHE A 302 -12.19 -13.46 9.20
CA PHE A 302 -11.34 -12.72 10.15
C PHE A 302 -12.03 -12.32 11.44
N ALA A 303 -13.36 -12.32 11.50
CA ALA A 303 -14.09 -12.22 12.77
C ALA A 303 -13.70 -13.33 13.77
N GLY A 304 -13.22 -14.49 13.28
CA GLY A 304 -12.72 -15.60 14.10
C GLY A 304 -11.45 -15.27 14.91
N SER A 305 -10.70 -14.23 14.53
CA SER A 305 -9.41 -13.79 15.09
C SER A 305 -9.42 -12.33 15.53
N ASN A 306 -10.44 -11.95 16.33
CA ASN A 306 -10.62 -10.57 16.79
C ASN A 306 -10.68 -9.53 15.65
N ASN A 307 -11.14 -9.92 14.46
CA ASN A 307 -11.18 -9.09 13.25
C ASN A 307 -9.79 -8.67 12.72
N VAL A 308 -8.74 -9.44 12.97
CA VAL A 308 -7.41 -9.19 12.41
C VAL A 308 -6.92 -10.41 11.66
N GLY A 309 -6.32 -10.21 10.49
CA GLY A 309 -5.70 -11.30 9.74
C GLY A 309 -4.88 -10.84 8.55
N GLY A 310 -4.37 -11.83 7.81
CA GLY A 310 -3.49 -11.63 6.67
C GLY A 310 -3.90 -12.44 5.46
N LEU A 311 -3.77 -11.84 4.27
CA LEU A 311 -3.96 -12.53 3.00
C LEU A 311 -2.73 -12.35 2.11
N VAL A 312 -2.23 -13.47 1.58
CA VAL A 312 -1.21 -13.47 0.54
C VAL A 312 -1.86 -13.59 -0.83
N ASP A 313 -1.73 -12.55 -1.63
CA ASP A 313 -2.24 -12.50 -3.00
C ASP A 313 -1.30 -13.23 -3.98
N TYR A 314 -1.84 -13.63 -5.13
CA TYR A 314 -1.10 -14.38 -6.13
C TYR A 314 -0.36 -13.46 -7.12
N TYR A 315 0.87 -13.09 -6.77
CA TYR A 315 1.75 -12.20 -7.56
C TYR A 315 1.90 -12.55 -9.05
N PRO A 316 2.06 -13.84 -9.45
CA PRO A 316 2.31 -14.16 -10.84
C PRO A 316 1.25 -13.63 -11.81
N ASN A 317 -0.03 -13.59 -11.41
CA ASN A 317 -1.08 -13.06 -12.28
C ASN A 317 -0.92 -11.55 -12.52
N TRP A 318 -0.62 -10.76 -11.48
CA TRP A 318 -0.39 -9.32 -11.60
C TRP A 318 0.84 -9.00 -12.47
N ALA A 319 1.98 -9.65 -12.19
CA ALA A 319 3.21 -9.42 -12.93
C ALA A 319 3.07 -9.82 -14.41
N GLN A 320 2.39 -10.92 -14.69
CA GLN A 320 2.17 -11.39 -16.07
C GLN A 320 1.16 -10.51 -16.83
N GLY A 321 0.24 -9.86 -16.14
CA GLY A 321 -0.68 -8.88 -16.72
C GLY A 321 -0.04 -7.52 -17.04
N ALA A 322 1.29 -7.37 -16.91
CA ALA A 322 1.99 -6.08 -16.95
C ALA A 322 1.38 -5.07 -15.97
N GLU A 323 1.18 -5.55 -14.74
CA GLU A 323 0.72 -4.76 -13.58
C GLU A 323 -0.70 -4.20 -13.71
N ARG A 324 -1.50 -4.74 -14.64
CA ARG A 324 -2.91 -4.41 -14.74
C ARG A 324 -3.70 -4.86 -13.51
N ARG A 325 -4.66 -4.05 -13.09
CA ARG A 325 -5.52 -4.31 -11.92
C ARG A 325 -6.21 -5.66 -11.96
N THR A 326 -6.62 -6.14 -13.13
CA THR A 326 -7.31 -7.43 -13.27
C THR A 326 -6.45 -8.63 -12.84
N GLY A 327 -5.12 -8.48 -12.77
CA GLY A 327 -4.21 -9.46 -12.16
C GLY A 327 -3.84 -9.14 -10.70
N GLY A 328 -4.18 -7.94 -10.23
CA GLY A 328 -3.82 -7.38 -8.93
C GLY A 328 -4.69 -7.85 -7.76
N LYS A 329 -4.69 -7.04 -6.70
CA LYS A 329 -5.41 -7.33 -5.45
C LYS A 329 -6.89 -7.03 -5.62
N VAL A 330 -7.67 -8.10 -5.75
CA VAL A 330 -9.13 -8.01 -5.88
C VAL A 330 -9.76 -7.39 -4.64
N PHE A 331 -10.63 -6.39 -4.85
CA PHE A 331 -11.30 -5.65 -3.79
C PHE A 331 -12.76 -5.34 -4.17
N PRO A 332 -13.66 -6.32 -4.06
CA PRO A 332 -15.08 -6.09 -4.27
C PRO A 332 -15.68 -5.47 -3.01
N VAL A 333 -16.44 -4.39 -3.18
CA VAL A 333 -17.11 -3.69 -2.07
C VAL A 333 -18.57 -3.39 -2.41
N PRO A 334 -19.49 -3.47 -1.44
CA PRO A 334 -20.84 -2.97 -1.59
C PRO A 334 -20.83 -1.44 -1.58
N LEU A 335 -21.02 -0.81 -2.75
CA LEU A 335 -21.03 0.64 -2.78
C LEU A 335 -22.23 1.14 -1.95
N ARG A 336 -21.96 2.11 -1.08
CA ARG A 336 -22.97 2.74 -0.18
C ARG A 336 -23.54 1.81 0.90
N ASP A 337 -22.76 0.85 1.40
CA ASP A 337 -23.16 0.08 2.58
C ASP A 337 -23.49 1.01 3.77
N PRO A 338 -24.71 0.96 4.32
CA PRO A 338 -25.07 1.75 5.49
C PRO A 338 -24.41 1.27 6.78
N ASN A 339 -23.85 0.06 6.80
CA ASN A 339 -23.34 -0.60 8.01
C ASN A 339 -21.82 -0.55 8.12
N SER A 340 -21.10 -0.43 7.01
CA SER A 340 -19.65 -0.50 7.01
C SER A 340 -19.00 0.58 6.15
N TYR A 341 -17.75 0.88 6.47
CA TYR A 341 -16.83 1.59 5.59
C TYR A 341 -15.79 0.61 5.07
N TYR A 342 -15.33 0.82 3.84
CA TYR A 342 -14.30 -0.01 3.23
C TYR A 342 -13.16 0.86 2.74
N VAL A 343 -11.93 0.55 3.13
CA VAL A 343 -10.75 1.30 2.70
C VAL A 343 -9.60 0.36 2.40
N PHE A 344 -8.90 0.58 1.29
CA PHE A 344 -7.70 -0.14 0.87
C PHE A 344 -6.53 0.83 0.71
N PHE A 345 -5.49 0.63 1.51
CA PHE A 345 -4.22 1.36 1.38
C PHE A 345 -3.20 0.51 0.61
N ASP A 346 -2.62 1.08 -0.44
CA ASP A 346 -1.50 0.49 -1.18
C ASP A 346 -0.75 1.60 -1.93
N ASP A 347 0.59 1.51 -2.02
CA ASP A 347 1.42 2.54 -2.65
C ASP A 347 1.35 2.54 -4.18
N ASN A 348 0.91 1.43 -4.79
CA ASN A 348 0.77 1.28 -6.25
C ASN A 348 -0.68 1.46 -6.72
N ILE A 349 -1.49 2.23 -5.99
CA ILE A 349 -2.82 2.64 -6.45
C ILE A 349 -2.68 3.85 -7.36
N PHE A 350 -3.21 3.73 -8.58
CA PHE A 350 -3.26 4.79 -9.57
C PHE A 350 -4.73 5.04 -9.94
N MET A 351 -5.29 6.14 -9.42
CA MET A 351 -6.70 6.49 -9.61
C MET A 351 -7.02 6.70 -11.10
N GLY A 352 -8.04 6.01 -11.59
CA GLY A 352 -8.48 6.01 -12.99
C GLY A 352 -7.59 5.25 -13.95
N ASP A 353 -6.60 4.50 -13.45
CA ASP A 353 -5.62 3.81 -14.28
C ASP A 353 -5.82 2.28 -14.21
N GLU A 354 -5.74 1.65 -15.38
CA GLU A 354 -5.76 0.21 -15.56
C GLU A 354 -4.57 -0.50 -14.92
N ARG A 355 -3.46 0.22 -14.71
CA ARG A 355 -2.23 -0.29 -14.06
C ARG A 355 -2.20 -0.13 -12.54
N SER A 356 -3.30 0.32 -11.94
CA SER A 356 -3.45 0.29 -10.48
C SER A 356 -3.35 -1.14 -9.96
N ILE A 357 -2.72 -1.35 -8.81
CA ILE A 357 -2.59 -2.68 -8.21
C ILE A 357 -3.89 -3.21 -7.60
N VAL A 358 -4.80 -2.32 -7.19
CA VAL A 358 -6.08 -2.67 -6.57
C VAL A 358 -7.16 -2.74 -7.64
N ASP A 359 -7.87 -3.86 -7.68
CA ASP A 359 -9.02 -4.07 -8.54
C ASP A 359 -10.31 -3.83 -7.76
N LEU A 360 -10.67 -2.55 -7.64
CA LEU A 360 -11.91 -2.12 -7.02
C LEU A 360 -13.10 -2.54 -7.88
N ARG A 361 -14.09 -3.20 -7.27
CA ARG A 361 -15.31 -3.66 -7.94
C ARG A 361 -16.53 -3.38 -7.07
N GLU A 362 -17.68 -3.14 -7.68
CA GLU A 362 -18.96 -3.23 -6.97
C GLU A 362 -19.28 -4.70 -6.73
N THR A 363 -19.79 -5.05 -5.55
CA THR A 363 -20.27 -6.41 -5.27
C THR A 363 -21.34 -6.83 -6.28
N GLY A 364 -21.10 -7.93 -6.98
CA GLY A 364 -21.98 -8.44 -8.04
C GLY A 364 -21.66 -7.92 -9.46
N SER A 365 -20.66 -7.06 -9.62
CA SER A 365 -20.10 -6.67 -10.92
C SER A 365 -18.85 -7.50 -11.26
N SER A 366 -18.73 -7.90 -12.52
CA SER A 366 -17.48 -8.44 -13.08
C SER A 366 -16.56 -7.36 -13.65
N GLU A 367 -16.98 -6.10 -13.65
CA GLU A 367 -16.20 -4.99 -14.18
C GLU A 367 -15.46 -4.23 -13.08
N SER A 368 -14.21 -3.89 -13.38
CA SER A 368 -13.38 -3.00 -12.57
C SER A 368 -13.96 -1.58 -12.58
N ILE A 369 -13.92 -0.89 -11.44
CA ILE A 369 -14.28 0.51 -11.33
C ILE A 369 -13.05 1.36 -11.64
N LEU A 370 -13.13 2.20 -12.67
CA LEU A 370 -12.07 3.12 -13.12
C LEU A 370 -12.44 4.59 -12.95
N ASP A 371 -13.53 4.91 -12.27
CA ASP A 371 -13.91 6.30 -11.98
C ASP A 371 -13.06 6.81 -10.80
N PRO A 372 -12.15 7.78 -11.00
CA PRO A 372 -11.31 8.29 -9.94
C PRO A 372 -12.09 8.87 -8.76
N GLU A 373 -13.29 9.43 -9.00
CA GLU A 373 -14.13 9.99 -7.94
C GLU A 373 -14.78 8.91 -7.08
N ILE A 374 -15.02 7.73 -7.65
CA ILE A 374 -15.49 6.57 -6.89
C ILE A 374 -14.32 5.93 -6.16
N GLU A 375 -13.19 5.72 -6.85
CA GLU A 375 -12.02 5.06 -6.26
C GLU A 375 -11.46 5.82 -5.05
N ARG A 376 -11.39 7.16 -5.09
CA ARG A 376 -10.97 8.00 -3.96
C ARG A 376 -11.77 7.77 -2.67
N LYS A 377 -12.97 7.21 -2.76
CA LYS A 377 -13.78 6.89 -1.58
C LYS A 377 -13.28 5.64 -0.87
N TYR A 378 -12.70 4.69 -1.58
CA TYR A 378 -12.40 3.34 -1.08
C TYR A 378 -10.91 2.98 -1.14
N CYS A 379 -10.12 3.69 -1.93
CA CYS A 379 -8.72 3.39 -2.17
C CYS A 379 -7.87 4.61 -1.76
N VAL A 380 -6.73 4.35 -1.11
CA VAL A 380 -5.76 5.37 -0.74
C VAL A 380 -4.42 5.05 -1.39
N PRO A 381 -3.93 5.88 -2.33
CA PRO A 381 -2.60 5.76 -2.90
C PRO A 381 -1.57 6.16 -1.85
N ALA A 382 -1.07 5.17 -1.11
CA ALA A 382 -0.23 5.39 0.05
C ALA A 382 1.10 6.04 -0.34
N ASN A 383 1.36 7.23 0.19
CA ASN A 383 2.62 7.93 -0.02
C ASN A 383 3.61 7.52 1.08
N ALA A 384 4.52 6.60 0.75
CA ALA A 384 5.52 6.05 1.65
C ALA A 384 6.35 7.13 2.37
N PHE A 385 6.78 8.19 1.66
CA PHE A 385 7.52 9.29 2.26
C PHE A 385 6.71 9.98 3.37
N LYS A 386 5.47 10.37 3.06
CA LYS A 386 4.58 11.02 4.03
C LYS A 386 4.24 10.09 5.18
N ALA A 387 3.97 8.82 4.91
CA ALA A 387 3.69 7.82 5.93
C ALA A 387 4.83 7.68 6.96
N ILE A 388 6.07 7.92 6.55
CA ILE A 388 7.24 7.93 7.46
C ILE A 388 7.35 9.23 8.25
N VAL A 389 7.25 10.38 7.59
CA VAL A 389 7.60 11.69 8.20
C VAL A 389 6.44 12.39 8.90
N ASP A 390 5.21 11.92 8.69
CA ASP A 390 3.98 12.46 9.26
C ASP A 390 3.22 11.39 10.06
N ASP A 391 3.29 11.47 11.39
CA ASP A 391 2.65 10.52 12.30
C ASP A 391 1.13 10.42 12.11
N ASN A 392 0.48 11.47 11.57
CA ASN A 392 -0.96 11.49 11.34
C ASN A 392 -1.35 11.07 9.93
N TYR A 393 -0.41 10.69 9.07
CA TYR A 393 -0.66 10.42 7.65
C TYR A 393 -1.87 9.49 7.42
N PHE A 394 -1.82 8.25 7.93
CA PHE A 394 -2.92 7.29 7.74
C PHE A 394 -4.23 7.73 8.42
N VAL A 395 -4.14 8.49 9.51
CA VAL A 395 -5.30 9.03 10.24
C VAL A 395 -6.00 10.08 9.37
N ASP A 396 -5.24 10.96 8.72
CA ASP A 396 -5.76 12.00 7.84
C ASP A 396 -6.35 11.41 6.55
N GLU A 397 -5.64 10.49 5.89
CA GLU A 397 -6.11 9.80 4.68
C GLU A 397 -7.39 9.00 4.92
N LEU A 398 -7.44 8.25 6.04
CA LEU A 398 -8.67 7.53 6.41
C LEU A 398 -9.83 8.50 6.61
N ARG A 399 -9.62 9.61 7.30
CA ARG A 399 -10.66 10.61 7.55
C ARG A 399 -11.25 11.14 6.24
N GLU A 400 -10.41 11.40 5.25
CA GLU A 400 -10.84 11.84 3.92
C GLU A 400 -11.75 10.79 3.26
N CYS A 401 -11.31 9.53 3.18
CA CYS A 401 -12.12 8.44 2.62
C CYS A 401 -13.48 8.30 3.34
N LEU A 402 -13.48 8.30 4.67
CA LEU A 402 -14.71 8.17 5.47
C LEU A 402 -15.68 9.35 5.24
N THR A 403 -15.14 10.56 5.07
CA THR A 403 -15.91 11.77 4.76
C THR A 403 -16.58 11.64 3.39
N LEU A 404 -15.82 11.20 2.38
CA LEU A 404 -16.33 10.97 1.03
C LEU A 404 -17.39 9.85 0.96
N GLN A 405 -17.21 8.76 1.72
CA GLN A 405 -18.19 7.67 1.83
C GLN A 405 -19.46 8.07 2.58
N SER A 406 -19.37 9.03 3.51
CA SER A 406 -20.52 9.52 4.28
C SER A 406 -21.41 10.48 3.49
N GLY A 407 -20.99 10.92 2.30
CA GLY A 407 -21.74 11.88 1.48
C GLY A 407 -21.71 13.32 1.99
N ASN A 408 -20.98 13.59 3.07
CA ASN A 408 -20.69 14.94 3.55
C ASN A 408 -19.42 15.43 2.87
N ALA A 409 -19.51 15.85 1.60
CA ALA A 409 -18.45 16.66 1.03
C ALA A 409 -18.39 17.99 1.81
N LEU A 410 -17.18 18.37 2.25
CA LEU A 410 -16.90 19.64 2.94
C LEU A 410 -17.38 20.86 2.16
#